data_AF-A0A4D6X7T0-F1
#
_entry.id   AF-A0A4D6X7T0-F1
#
_cell.length_a   1.000
_cell.length_b   1.000
_cell.length_c   1.000
_cell.angle_alpha   90.00
_cell.angle_beta   90.00
_cell.angle_gamma   90.00
#
_symmetry.space_group_name_H-M   'P 1'
#
loop_
_entity.id
_entity.type
_entity.pdbx_description
1 polymer ?
#
loop_
_entity_poly.entity_id
_entity_poly.type
_entity_poly.pdbx_seq_one_letter_code
_entity_poly.pdbx_strand_id
1 'polypeptide(L)'
;MPRLPKLLLPLLLVTTLAACDQKPTREEQILEKLPLQDAYAHNIGRMAALLTRTHPQLDQAQIETVLRKHLTVEDQRQDLFKLYSEKNFSDAEFATIVEATQDPAKAKALEETDEGKRLSEKLTTLMRETANDASVQALAEQRMQQVEDELTALEKAGS
;
A
#
# COMPACT_ATOMS: atom_id res chain seq x y z
N MET A 1 28.32 -67.66 -16.85
CA MET A 1 27.92 -66.68 -17.89
C MET A 1 27.34 -65.42 -17.22
N PRO A 2 27.44 -64.24 -17.86
CA PRO A 2 27.73 -62.97 -17.19
C PRO A 2 26.51 -62.04 -16.97
N ARG A 3 26.73 -61.07 -16.07
CA ARG A 3 26.29 -59.65 -16.10
C ARG A 3 24.80 -59.28 -15.93
N LEU A 4 24.51 -58.72 -14.74
CA LEU A 4 23.56 -57.60 -14.54
C LEU A 4 24.00 -56.39 -15.39
N PRO A 5 23.06 -55.60 -15.95
CA PRO A 5 22.73 -54.36 -15.24
C PRO A 5 21.29 -53.82 -15.45
N LYS A 6 20.85 -53.04 -14.44
CA LYS A 6 20.09 -51.77 -14.52
C LYS A 6 18.88 -51.66 -15.47
N LEU A 7 17.74 -51.24 -14.90
CA LEU A 7 16.89 -50.11 -15.33
C LEU A 7 15.74 -50.00 -14.32
N LEU A 8 15.89 -49.20 -13.26
CA LEU A 8 15.47 -47.79 -13.19
C LEU A 8 13.96 -47.61 -13.41
N LEU A 9 13.27 -47.33 -12.30
CA LEU A 9 12.01 -46.59 -12.21
C LEU A 9 12.04 -45.37 -13.17
N PRO A 10 10.97 -45.09 -13.93
CA PRO A 10 10.47 -43.72 -13.84
C PRO A 10 8.95 -43.64 -14.08
N LEU A 11 8.19 -43.32 -13.04
CA LEU A 11 6.97 -42.53 -13.21
C LEU A 11 6.96 -41.44 -12.13
N LEU A 12 8.01 -40.62 -12.17
CA LEU A 12 8.00 -39.31 -11.54
C LEU A 12 7.25 -38.36 -12.49
N LEU A 13 6.08 -37.93 -12.04
CA LEU A 13 5.58 -36.56 -12.09
C LEU A 13 6.31 -35.65 -13.08
N VAL A 14 5.71 -35.42 -14.24
CA VAL A 14 5.90 -34.18 -14.99
C VAL A 14 4.55 -33.50 -15.11
N THR A 15 4.09 -32.97 -13.98
CA THR A 15 3.26 -31.77 -14.02
C THR A 15 4.18 -30.66 -14.51
N THR A 16 4.07 -30.33 -15.79
CA THR A 16 4.70 -29.16 -16.37
C THR A 16 4.25 -27.94 -15.57
N LEU A 17 5.14 -27.42 -14.73
CA LEU A 17 5.04 -26.11 -14.11
C LEU A 17 4.99 -25.05 -15.24
N ALA A 18 3.81 -24.78 -15.75
CA ALA A 18 3.53 -23.58 -16.55
C ALA A 18 3.33 -22.35 -15.63
N ALA A 19 4.14 -22.24 -14.58
CA ALA A 19 4.04 -21.20 -13.56
C ALA A 19 5.27 -20.25 -13.56
N CYS A 20 6.07 -20.22 -14.63
CA CYS A 20 7.35 -19.49 -14.62
C CYS A 20 7.48 -18.34 -15.64
N ASP A 21 6.44 -18.00 -16.41
CA ASP A 21 6.52 -16.90 -17.41
C ASP A 21 5.40 -15.86 -17.32
N GLN A 22 4.60 -15.86 -16.25
CA GLN A 22 3.57 -14.84 -16.07
C GLN A 22 4.19 -13.59 -15.46
N LYS A 23 4.32 -12.52 -16.27
CA LYS A 23 4.67 -11.18 -15.78
C LYS A 23 3.73 -10.83 -14.62
N PRO A 24 4.24 -10.37 -13.46
CA PRO A 24 3.39 -10.04 -12.33
C PRO A 24 2.40 -8.95 -12.75
N THR A 25 1.16 -9.09 -12.31
CA THR A 25 0.11 -8.09 -12.49
C THR A 25 0.50 -6.75 -11.85
N ARG A 26 -0.15 -5.65 -12.26
CA ARG A 26 0.07 -4.33 -11.65
C ARG A 26 -0.14 -4.37 -10.13
N GLU A 27 -1.16 -5.09 -9.67
CA GLU A 27 -1.50 -5.23 -8.25
C GLU A 27 -0.43 -5.99 -7.47
N GLU A 28 0.09 -7.10 -8.02
CA GLU A 28 1.20 -7.85 -7.42
C GLU A 28 2.46 -6.99 -7.34
N GLN A 29 2.77 -6.23 -8.39
CA GLN A 29 3.90 -5.30 -8.38
C GLN A 29 3.72 -4.19 -7.34
N ILE A 30 2.52 -3.63 -7.18
CA ILE A 30 2.25 -2.63 -6.13
C ILE A 30 2.54 -3.21 -4.75
N LEU A 31 2.06 -4.42 -4.48
CA LEU A 31 2.24 -5.10 -3.19
C LEU A 31 3.70 -5.45 -2.89
N GLU A 32 4.45 -5.86 -3.91
CA GLU A 32 5.84 -6.28 -3.75
C GLU A 32 6.81 -5.08 -3.71
N LYS A 33 6.53 -4.04 -4.51
CA LYS A 33 7.52 -3.00 -4.80
C LYS A 33 7.29 -1.69 -4.05
N LEU A 34 6.05 -1.40 -3.63
CA LEU A 34 5.76 -0.18 -2.88
C LEU A 34 5.75 -0.48 -1.36
N PRO A 35 6.28 0.43 -0.51
CA PRO A 35 6.38 0.22 0.93
C PRO A 35 5.05 0.47 1.65
N LEU A 36 4.00 -0.27 1.27
CA LEU A 36 2.63 -0.08 1.76
C LEU A 36 2.55 -0.16 3.28
N GLN A 37 3.17 -1.18 3.88
CA GLN A 37 3.09 -1.42 5.32
C GLN A 37 3.81 -0.34 6.14
N ASP A 38 4.99 0.08 5.70
CA ASP A 38 5.76 1.12 6.38
C ASP A 38 5.06 2.47 6.25
N ALA A 39 4.52 2.79 5.07
CA ALA A 39 3.73 4.01 4.85
C ALA A 39 2.47 4.01 5.72
N TYR A 40 1.76 2.87 5.80
CA TYR A 40 0.60 2.71 6.67
C TYR A 40 0.95 2.95 8.14
N ALA A 41 1.95 2.23 8.66
CA ALA A 41 2.37 2.35 10.05
C ALA A 41 2.81 3.78 10.39
N HIS A 42 3.58 4.42 9.50
CA HIS A 42 4.01 5.80 9.67
C HIS A 42 2.82 6.78 9.71
N ASN A 43 1.84 6.62 8.83
CA ASN A 43 0.65 7.48 8.81
C ASN A 43 -0.20 7.32 10.06
N ILE A 44 -0.43 6.08 10.51
CA ILE A 44 -1.15 5.79 11.76
C ILE A 44 -0.45 6.44 12.96
N GLY A 45 0.87 6.27 13.08
CA GLY A 45 1.64 6.87 14.17
C GLY A 45 1.58 8.40 14.17
N ARG A 46 1.66 9.03 12.99
CA ARG A 46 1.52 10.50 12.86
C ARG A 46 0.13 10.98 13.27
N MET A 47 -0.93 10.30 12.83
CA MET A 47 -2.30 10.64 13.21
C MET A 47 -2.53 10.46 14.71
N ALA A 48 -2.05 9.36 15.29
CA ALA A 48 -2.15 9.11 16.72
C ALA A 48 -1.46 10.19 17.54
N ALA A 49 -0.22 10.56 17.17
CA ALA A 49 0.52 11.63 17.81
C ALA A 49 -0.22 12.98 17.79
N LEU A 50 -0.95 13.28 16.70
CA LEU A 50 -1.76 14.49 16.62
C LEU A 50 -2.99 14.43 17.54
N LEU A 51 -3.66 13.28 17.60
CA LEU A 51 -4.88 13.07 18.39
C LEU A 51 -4.62 13.03 19.90
N THR A 52 -3.40 12.75 20.37
CA THR A 52 -3.05 12.89 21.81
C THR A 52 -3.31 14.30 22.35
N ARG A 53 -3.36 15.32 21.48
CA ARG A 53 -3.64 16.71 21.87
C ARG A 53 -5.10 16.96 22.19
N THR A 54 -6.01 16.22 21.55
CA THR A 54 -7.46 16.32 21.75
C THR A 54 -7.99 15.25 22.70
N HIS A 55 -7.27 14.14 22.85
CA HIS A 55 -7.55 13.07 23.80
C HIS A 55 -6.40 12.88 24.79
N PRO A 56 -6.16 13.84 25.71
CA PRO A 56 -4.99 13.83 26.59
C PRO A 56 -5.00 12.70 27.63
N GLN A 57 -6.12 12.00 27.79
CA GLN A 57 -6.28 10.89 28.72
C GLN A 57 -5.88 9.54 28.10
N LEU A 58 -5.67 9.49 26.79
CA LEU A 58 -5.28 8.29 26.06
C LEU A 58 -3.81 8.39 25.66
N ASP A 59 -3.07 7.29 25.84
CA ASP A 59 -1.74 7.18 25.28
C ASP A 59 -1.79 6.96 23.75
N GLN A 60 -0.66 7.22 23.09
CA GLN A 60 -0.57 7.08 21.64
C GLN A 60 -0.90 5.65 21.16
N ALA A 61 -0.54 4.61 21.91
CA ALA A 61 -0.76 3.23 21.50
C ALA A 61 -2.25 2.83 21.53
N GLN A 62 -3.01 3.37 22.50
CA GLN A 62 -4.46 3.23 22.54
C GLN A 62 -5.10 3.91 21.32
N ILE A 63 -4.65 5.12 20.96
CA ILE A 63 -5.14 5.83 19.79
C ILE A 63 -4.80 5.09 18.50
N GLU A 64 -3.56 4.60 18.36
CA GLU A 64 -3.16 3.77 17.21
C GLU A 64 -4.04 2.53 17.06
N THR A 65 -4.40 1.89 18.18
CA THR A 65 -5.29 0.72 18.17
C THR A 65 -6.67 1.06 17.61
N VAL A 66 -7.25 2.20 18.00
CA VAL A 66 -8.54 2.66 17.45
C VAL A 66 -8.41 3.04 15.98
N LEU A 67 -7.37 3.80 15.61
CA LEU A 67 -7.12 4.16 14.22
C LEU A 67 -7.02 2.92 13.32
N ARG A 68 -6.31 1.86 13.75
CA ARG A 68 -6.16 0.62 12.98
C ARG A 68 -7.45 -0.16 12.78
N LYS A 69 -8.48 0.05 13.61
CA LYS A 69 -9.81 -0.56 13.43
C LYS A 69 -10.58 0.05 12.27
N HIS A 70 -10.42 1.36 12.06
CA HIS A 70 -11.25 2.14 11.12
C HIS A 70 -10.50 2.61 9.87
N LEU A 71 -9.17 2.71 9.96
CA LEU A 71 -8.27 3.07 8.87
C LEU A 71 -7.37 1.86 8.61
N THR A 72 -7.81 0.97 7.72
CA THR A 72 -7.14 -0.32 7.54
C THR A 72 -6.06 -0.25 6.47
N VAL A 73 -5.05 -1.12 6.58
CA VAL A 73 -4.07 -1.33 5.50
C VAL A 73 -4.75 -1.76 4.19
N GLU A 74 -5.86 -2.49 4.30
CA GLU A 74 -6.61 -2.99 3.15
C GLU A 74 -7.24 -1.83 2.36
N ASP A 75 -7.75 -0.81 3.06
CA ASP A 75 -8.25 0.41 2.41
C ASP A 75 -7.13 1.13 1.66
N GLN A 76 -5.97 1.29 2.30
CA GLN A 76 -4.81 1.91 1.67
C GLN A 76 -4.33 1.10 0.46
N ARG A 77 -4.40 -0.24 0.51
CA ARG A 77 -4.09 -1.11 -0.62
C ARG A 77 -5.01 -0.82 -1.81
N GLN A 78 -6.31 -0.76 -1.56
CA GLN A 78 -7.31 -0.49 -2.61
C GLN A 78 -7.11 0.89 -3.24
N ASP A 79 -6.79 1.90 -2.42
CA ASP A 79 -6.46 3.24 -2.90
C ASP A 79 -5.21 3.24 -3.80
N LEU A 80 -4.16 2.52 -3.41
CA LEU A 80 -2.96 2.39 -4.24
C LEU A 80 -3.24 1.64 -5.56
N PHE A 81 -4.08 0.60 -5.54
CA PHE A 81 -4.45 -0.14 -6.74
C PHE A 81 -5.19 0.75 -7.74
N LYS A 82 -6.12 1.58 -7.25
CA LYS A 82 -6.82 2.56 -8.05
C LYS A 82 -5.86 3.62 -8.59
N LEU A 83 -5.04 4.21 -7.72
CA LEU A 83 -4.12 5.30 -8.05
C LEU A 83 -3.10 4.89 -9.10
N TYR A 84 -2.43 3.75 -8.91
CA TYR A 84 -1.38 3.25 -9.79
C TYR A 84 -1.89 2.24 -10.83
N SER A 85 -3.19 2.23 -11.11
CA SER A 85 -3.79 1.38 -12.15
C SER A 85 -3.27 1.71 -13.56
N GLU A 86 -3.44 0.77 -14.50
CA GLU A 86 -3.09 0.96 -15.92
C GLU A 86 -3.88 2.08 -16.58
N LYS A 87 -5.07 2.42 -16.06
CA LYS A 87 -5.86 3.57 -16.50
C LYS A 87 -5.14 4.88 -16.22
N ASN A 88 -4.43 4.97 -15.10
CA ASN A 88 -3.76 6.17 -14.67
C ASN A 88 -2.31 6.21 -15.14
N PHE A 89 -1.58 5.10 -15.08
CA PHE A 89 -0.16 5.05 -15.43
C PHE A 89 0.14 3.88 -16.37
N SER A 90 0.77 4.18 -17.49
CA SER A 90 1.37 3.18 -18.37
C SER A 90 2.42 2.35 -17.63
N ASP A 91 2.76 1.18 -18.17
CA ASP A 91 3.79 0.30 -17.58
C ASP A 91 5.14 0.99 -17.44
N ALA A 92 5.53 1.83 -18.41
CA ALA A 92 6.79 2.57 -18.36
C ALA A 92 6.76 3.63 -17.24
N GLU A 93 5.68 4.41 -17.13
CA GLU A 93 5.54 5.40 -16.06
C GLU A 93 5.54 4.74 -14.68
N PHE A 94 4.85 3.61 -14.53
CA PHE A 94 4.81 2.87 -13.27
C PHE A 94 6.18 2.29 -12.90
N ALA A 95 6.93 1.76 -13.87
CA ALA A 95 8.30 1.31 -13.63
C ALA A 95 9.20 2.44 -13.13
N THR A 96 9.13 3.63 -13.74
CA THR A 96 9.84 4.83 -13.29
C THR A 96 9.47 5.20 -11.85
N ILE A 97 8.18 5.16 -11.51
CA ILE A 97 7.69 5.44 -10.14
C ILE A 97 8.22 4.41 -9.14
N VAL A 98 8.19 3.12 -9.48
CA VAL A 98 8.71 2.04 -8.62
C VAL A 98 10.21 2.24 -8.36
N GLU A 99 10.99 2.50 -9.41
CA GLU A 99 12.43 2.73 -9.27
C GLU A 99 12.74 3.94 -8.38
N ALA A 100 12.02 5.04 -8.56
CA ALA A 100 12.16 6.23 -7.72
C ALA A 100 11.75 5.96 -6.27
N THR A 101 10.71 5.17 -6.04
CA THR A 101 10.24 4.83 -4.68
C THR A 101 11.26 4.00 -3.91
N GLN A 102 12.02 3.14 -4.60
CA GLN A 102 12.98 2.24 -3.98
C GLN A 102 14.38 2.85 -3.79
N ASP A 103 14.71 3.89 -4.55
CA ASP A 103 16.03 4.51 -4.53
C ASP A 103 15.91 6.05 -4.41
N PRO A 104 16.21 6.63 -3.23
CA PRO A 104 16.16 8.07 -3.02
C PRO A 104 17.07 8.88 -3.97
N ALA A 105 18.18 8.32 -4.44
CA ALA A 105 19.05 9.00 -5.40
C ALA A 105 18.39 9.06 -6.78
N LYS A 106 17.69 8.00 -7.19
CA LYS A 106 16.87 8.01 -8.41
C LYS A 106 15.67 8.94 -8.28
N ALA A 107 14.99 8.97 -7.14
CA ALA A 107 13.91 9.94 -6.89
C ALA A 107 14.39 11.37 -7.11
N LYS A 108 15.51 11.75 -6.47
CA LYS A 108 16.10 13.08 -6.62
C LYS A 108 16.54 13.38 -8.05
N ALA A 109 17.12 12.41 -8.75
CA ALA A 109 17.51 12.60 -10.14
C ALA A 109 16.29 12.79 -11.06
N LEU A 110 15.21 12.03 -10.83
CA LEU A 110 13.97 12.10 -11.59
C LEU A 110 13.30 13.47 -11.42
N GLU A 111 13.24 14.01 -10.19
CA GLU A 111 12.63 15.32 -9.88
C GLU A 111 13.20 16.48 -10.72
N GLU A 112 14.47 16.40 -11.11
CA GLU A 112 15.15 17.42 -11.92
C GLU A 112 14.80 17.32 -13.41
N THR A 113 14.16 16.24 -13.86
CA THR A 113 13.81 16.00 -15.27
C THR A 113 12.40 16.49 -15.60
N ASP A 114 12.14 16.80 -16.88
CA ASP A 114 10.80 17.14 -17.36
C ASP A 114 9.82 15.97 -17.22
N GLU A 115 10.31 14.73 -17.38
CA GLU A 115 9.50 13.53 -17.15
C GLU A 115 9.07 13.42 -15.68
N GLY A 116 9.99 13.62 -14.74
CA GLY A 116 9.69 13.58 -13.31
C GLY A 116 8.72 14.67 -12.88
N LYS A 117 8.86 15.89 -13.40
CA LYS A 117 7.90 16.98 -13.16
C LYS A 117 6.50 16.60 -13.66
N ARG A 118 6.40 16.08 -14.89
CA ARG A 118 5.14 15.63 -15.47
C ARG A 118 4.51 14.48 -14.65
N LEU A 119 5.31 13.52 -14.19
CA LEU A 119 4.84 12.43 -13.35
C LEU A 119 4.33 12.93 -11.99
N SER A 120 5.06 13.85 -11.35
CA SER A 120 4.67 14.50 -10.10
C SER A 120 3.37 15.29 -10.23
N GLU A 121 3.22 16.08 -11.29
CA GLU A 121 2.00 16.84 -11.59
C GLU A 121 0.80 15.92 -11.81
N LYS A 122 1.00 14.83 -12.56
CA LYS A 122 -0.02 13.81 -12.79
C LYS A 122 -0.45 13.13 -11.49
N LEU A 123 0.51 12.68 -10.67
CA LEU A 123 0.23 12.09 -9.36
C LEU A 123 -0.55 13.07 -8.46
N THR A 124 -0.09 14.32 -8.38
CA THR A 124 -0.73 15.37 -7.58
C THR A 124 -2.15 15.65 -8.05
N THR A 125 -2.39 15.66 -9.35
CA THR A 125 -3.72 15.86 -9.94
C THR A 125 -4.65 14.71 -9.57
N LEU A 126 -4.22 13.46 -9.72
CA LEU A 126 -5.00 12.28 -9.35
C LEU A 126 -5.32 12.23 -7.84
N MET A 127 -4.36 12.60 -7.00
CA MET A 127 -4.58 12.72 -5.55
C MET A 127 -5.61 13.79 -5.23
N ARG A 128 -5.55 14.95 -5.90
CA ARG A 128 -6.52 16.04 -5.72
C ARG A 128 -7.91 15.65 -6.20
N GLU A 129 -8.01 14.98 -7.34
CA GLU A 129 -9.28 14.47 -7.85
C GLU A 129 -9.91 13.48 -6.86
N THR A 130 -9.11 12.57 -6.31
CA THR A 130 -9.56 11.62 -5.29
C THR A 130 -10.00 12.34 -4.02
N ALA A 131 -9.25 13.34 -3.56
CA ALA A 131 -9.59 14.13 -2.37
C ALA A 131 -10.85 15.00 -2.56
N ASN A 132 -11.20 15.34 -3.80
CA ASN A 132 -12.40 16.10 -4.15
C ASN A 132 -13.60 15.20 -4.51
N ASP A 133 -13.42 13.88 -4.53
CA ASP A 133 -14.51 12.94 -4.77
C ASP A 133 -15.43 12.89 -3.54
N ALA A 134 -16.70 13.24 -3.72
CA ALA A 134 -17.67 13.33 -2.63
C ALA A 134 -17.88 11.99 -1.90
N SER A 135 -17.76 10.85 -2.60
CA SER A 135 -17.90 9.54 -1.98
C SER A 135 -16.69 9.20 -1.11
N VAL A 136 -15.49 9.58 -1.56
CA VAL A 136 -14.26 9.42 -0.77
C VAL A 136 -14.28 10.34 0.44
N GLN A 137 -14.72 11.59 0.29
CA GLN A 137 -14.89 12.53 1.41
C GLN A 137 -15.87 11.99 2.44
N ALA A 138 -17.05 11.56 2.01
CA ALA A 138 -18.06 11.00 2.91
C ALA A 138 -17.54 9.76 3.67
N LEU A 139 -16.81 8.87 2.99
CA LEU A 139 -16.22 7.69 3.63
C LEU A 139 -15.13 8.08 4.64
N ALA A 140 -14.27 9.05 4.30
CA ALA A 140 -13.23 9.54 5.19
C ALA A 140 -13.83 10.22 6.43
N GLU A 141 -14.84 11.07 6.25
CA GLU A 141 -15.59 11.71 7.35
C GLU A 141 -16.23 10.67 8.26
N GLN A 142 -16.92 9.67 7.67
CA GLN A 142 -17.53 8.59 8.44
C GLN A 142 -16.50 7.83 9.29
N ARG A 143 -15.35 7.47 8.72
CA ARG A 143 -14.29 6.74 9.45
C ARG A 143 -13.70 7.59 10.56
N MET A 144 -13.47 8.87 10.32
CA MET A 144 -12.96 9.77 11.35
C MET A 144 -13.98 10.00 12.47
N GLN A 145 -15.28 10.03 12.16
CA GLN A 145 -16.32 10.06 13.19
C GLN A 145 -16.31 8.78 14.04
N GLN A 146 -16.15 7.60 13.42
CA GLN A 146 -16.04 6.33 14.15
C GLN A 146 -14.83 6.28 15.09
N VAL A 147 -13.69 6.82 14.63
CA VAL A 147 -12.50 6.99 15.48
C VAL A 147 -12.82 7.88 16.66
N GLU A 148 -13.38 9.07 16.43
CA GLU A 148 -13.70 10.04 17.47
C GLU A 148 -14.68 9.48 18.52
N ASP A 149 -15.73 8.80 18.06
CA ASP A 149 -16.74 8.18 18.92
C ASP A 149 -16.11 7.13 19.83
N GLU A 150 -15.22 6.30 19.29
CA GLU A 150 -14.54 5.25 20.06
C GLU A 150 -13.50 5.82 21.03
N LEU A 151 -12.72 6.82 20.62
CA LEU A 151 -11.77 7.50 21.52
C LEU A 151 -12.52 8.15 22.70
N THR A 152 -13.60 8.88 22.42
CA THR A 152 -14.45 9.49 23.45
C THR A 152 -15.04 8.44 24.41
N ALA A 153 -15.46 7.29 23.89
CA ALA A 153 -15.97 6.20 24.71
C ALA A 153 -14.90 5.60 25.63
N LEU A 154 -13.66 5.45 25.14
CA LEU A 154 -12.53 4.97 25.93
C LEU A 154 -12.17 5.95 27.07
N GLU A 155 -12.17 7.25 26.80
CA GLU A 155 -11.91 8.27 27.83
C GLU A 155 -12.96 8.22 28.95
N LYS A 156 -14.23 8.05 28.59
CA LYS A 156 -15.33 7.92 29.57
C LYS A 156 -15.27 6.63 30.38
N ALA A 157 -14.73 5.55 29.81
CA ALA A 157 -14.59 4.28 30.50
C ALA A 157 -13.37 4.23 31.43
N GLY A 158 -12.36 5.07 31.18
CA GLY A 158 -11.16 5.22 32.01
C GLY A 158 -11.24 6.32 33.08
N SER A 159 -12.29 7.15 33.04
CA SER A 159 -12.63 8.18 34.05
C SER A 159 -13.43 7.60 35.22
#